data_AF-A0A2W5NCE1-F1
#
_entry.id   AF-A0A2W5NCE1-F1
#
_cell.length_a   1.000
_cell.length_b   1.000
_cell.length_c   1.000
_cell.angle_alpha   90.00
_cell.angle_beta   90.00
_cell.angle_gamma   90.00
#
_symmetry.space_group_name_H-M   'P 1'
#
loop_
_entity.id
_entity.type
_entity.pdbx_description
1 polymer ?
#
loop_
_entity_poly.entity_id
_entity_poly.type
_entity_poly.pdbx_seq_one_letter_code
_entity_poly.pdbx_strand_id
1 'polypeptide(L)'
;MRPALARRASLGLLALALLLAGLAVLDPRLPREARLRDLLLVVDITRSMNVRDMAVGGATVSRLDATKAILTEALAGLPCGSRVGLGVFTERRSLTLVEPAEICANFAPLTGALAGLDWRMAWEGDSLIARGLHHAYDRAAGLDADLVFVTDGQEAPPLPFAGPPRYRGEIGRVRGLVLGAGGPVPAPIPRFDRDGREIGFYRPEDVQQGAARIGAPPTDAASRPGFHPRNNPYGESDLTGEEHLSALRADYLRERAGEIGLGYATLSDGAAATLAAIEASTRFEPARAPLPLARVPAAGALAALVCAYAVAAAGRVRS
;
A
#
# COMPACT_ATOMS: atom_id res chain seq x y z
N MET A 1 55.00 23.14 23.34
CA MET A 1 53.70 23.35 24.01
C MET A 1 52.47 22.90 23.19
N ARG A 2 52.44 23.03 21.86
CA ARG A 2 51.28 22.66 21.01
C ARG A 2 50.87 21.16 20.95
N PRO A 3 51.79 20.16 20.94
CA PRO A 3 51.39 18.75 20.79
C PRO A 3 50.73 18.16 22.06
N ALA A 4 51.11 18.64 23.25
CA ALA A 4 50.49 18.22 24.51
C ALA A 4 49.03 18.69 24.64
N LEU A 5 48.73 19.89 24.12
CA LEU A 5 47.38 20.44 24.10
C LEU A 5 46.47 19.66 23.13
N ALA A 6 46.97 19.34 21.94
CA ALA A 6 46.25 18.52 20.96
C ALA A 6 45.96 17.11 21.50
N ARG A 7 46.92 16.48 22.18
CA ARG A 7 46.73 15.15 22.79
C ARG A 7 45.68 15.18 23.92
N ARG A 8 45.69 16.21 24.77
CA ARG A 8 44.66 16.39 25.82
C ARG A 8 43.28 16.63 25.22
N ALA A 9 43.17 17.44 24.18
CA ALA A 9 41.92 17.68 23.47
C ALA A 9 41.36 16.40 22.82
N SER A 10 42.20 15.62 22.12
CA SER A 10 41.79 14.33 21.54
C SER A 10 41.34 13.32 22.60
N LEU A 11 42.02 13.24 23.75
CA LEU A 11 41.59 12.37 24.87
C LEU A 11 40.24 12.79 25.44
N GLY A 12 39.99 14.10 25.58
CA GLY A 12 38.69 14.62 26.02
C GLY A 12 37.57 14.26 25.04
N LEU A 13 37.82 14.36 23.74
CA LEU A 13 36.86 13.98 22.70
C LEU A 13 36.59 12.47 22.66
N LEU A 14 37.61 11.63 22.88
CA LEU A 14 37.44 10.18 23.01
C LEU A 14 36.62 9.80 24.25
N ALA A 15 36.86 10.46 25.39
CA ALA A 15 36.07 10.26 26.60
C ALA A 15 34.60 10.67 26.40
N LEU A 16 34.37 11.81 25.74
CA LEU A 16 33.02 12.26 25.37
C LEU A 16 32.34 11.27 24.41
N ALA A 17 33.07 10.76 23.41
CA ALA A 17 32.53 9.76 22.50
C ALA A 17 32.14 8.46 23.23
N LEU A 18 32.98 7.99 24.17
CA LEU A 18 32.69 6.81 24.98
C LEU A 18 31.46 7.02 25.87
N LEU A 19 31.35 8.19 26.50
CA LEU A 19 30.19 8.56 27.32
C LEU A 19 28.89 8.55 26.50
N LEU A 20 28.91 9.22 25.33
CA LEU A 20 27.76 9.29 24.44
C LEU A 20 27.40 7.92 23.84
N ALA A 21 28.39 7.11 23.49
CA ALA A 21 28.16 5.73 23.06
C ALA A 21 27.52 4.89 24.19
N GLY A 22 28.00 5.03 25.43
CA GLY A 22 27.39 4.39 26.60
C GLY A 22 25.93 4.82 26.80
N LEU A 23 25.64 6.11 26.68
CA LEU A 23 24.27 6.66 26.70
C LEU A 23 23.40 6.10 25.56
N ALA A 24 23.95 5.88 24.37
CA ALA A 24 23.21 5.27 23.28
C ALA A 24 22.85 3.80 23.56
N VAL A 25 23.74 3.04 24.20
CA VAL A 25 23.48 1.64 24.59
C VAL A 25 22.39 1.53 25.66
N LEU A 26 22.27 2.53 26.54
CA LEU A 26 21.21 2.57 27.56
C LEU A 26 19.81 2.84 26.98
N ASP A 27 19.70 3.19 25.69
CA ASP A 27 18.45 3.49 24.98
C ASP A 27 17.48 4.39 25.78
N PRO A 28 17.90 5.63 26.12
CA PRO A 28 17.04 6.55 26.85
C PRO A 28 15.75 6.81 26.07
N ARG A 29 14.61 6.64 26.73
CA ARG A 29 13.29 6.76 26.14
C ARG A 29 12.52 7.92 26.79
N LEU A 30 12.01 8.85 25.97
CA LEU A 30 11.11 9.88 26.46
C LEU A 30 9.65 9.48 26.20
N PRO A 31 8.75 9.68 27.18
CA PRO A 31 7.32 9.49 26.94
C PRO A 31 6.84 10.54 25.95
N ARG A 32 6.33 10.10 24.79
CA ARG A 32 5.69 10.95 23.79
C ARG A 32 4.25 10.49 23.62
N GLU A 33 3.32 11.44 23.55
CA GLU A 33 1.96 11.13 23.13
C GLU A 33 1.96 10.73 21.65
N ALA A 34 1.53 9.50 21.40
CA ALA A 34 1.41 8.91 20.08
C ALA A 34 -0.05 8.49 19.85
N ARG A 35 -0.47 8.54 18.59
CA ARG A 35 -1.78 8.07 18.14
C ARG A 35 -1.56 6.76 17.41
N LEU A 36 -1.62 5.66 18.17
CA LEU A 36 -1.32 4.33 17.65
C LEU A 36 -2.50 3.82 16.85
N ARG A 37 -2.21 3.02 15.82
CA ARG A 37 -3.20 2.49 14.90
C ARG A 37 -2.94 1.02 14.64
N ASP A 38 -4.00 0.25 14.50
CA ASP A 38 -3.95 -1.14 14.06
C ASP A 38 -4.57 -1.22 12.67
N LEU A 39 -3.74 -1.54 11.67
CA LEU A 39 -4.09 -1.49 10.26
C LEU A 39 -3.96 -2.87 9.62
N LEU A 40 -4.89 -3.23 8.75
CA LEU A 40 -4.73 -4.28 7.75
C LEU A 40 -4.62 -3.63 6.37
N LEU A 41 -3.42 -3.67 5.79
CA LEU A 41 -3.19 -3.25 4.42
C LEU A 41 -3.49 -4.42 3.47
N VAL A 42 -4.42 -4.23 2.54
CA VAL A 42 -4.75 -5.20 1.49
C VAL A 42 -4.42 -4.60 0.13
N VAL A 43 -3.53 -5.25 -0.61
CA VAL A 43 -3.08 -4.79 -1.93
C VAL A 43 -3.66 -5.67 -3.03
N ASP A 44 -4.34 -5.06 -4.00
CA ASP A 44 -4.73 -5.69 -5.24
C ASP A 44 -3.48 -6.07 -6.06
N ILE A 45 -3.40 -7.35 -6.43
CA ILE A 45 -2.31 -7.92 -7.25
C ILE A 45 -2.82 -8.45 -8.60
N THR A 46 -4.01 -8.04 -9.02
CA THR A 46 -4.60 -8.41 -10.31
C THR A 46 -3.78 -7.86 -11.49
N ARG A 47 -4.08 -8.33 -12.70
CA ARG A 47 -3.29 -7.98 -13.89
C ARG A 47 -3.35 -6.50 -14.26
N SER A 48 -4.47 -5.83 -14.00
CA SER A 48 -4.62 -4.40 -14.27
C SER A 48 -3.70 -3.54 -13.40
N MET A 49 -3.25 -4.06 -12.24
CA MET A 49 -2.23 -3.42 -11.42
C MET A 49 -0.82 -3.43 -12.04
N ASN A 50 -0.59 -4.17 -13.14
CA ASN A 50 0.66 -4.11 -13.91
C ASN A 50 0.68 -2.97 -14.94
N VAL A 51 -0.43 -2.25 -15.13
CA VAL A 51 -0.50 -1.11 -16.06
C VAL A 51 0.49 -0.04 -15.63
N ARG A 52 1.24 0.49 -16.61
CA ARG A 52 2.35 1.44 -16.39
C ARG A 52 1.89 2.88 -16.62
N ASP A 53 1.07 3.39 -15.71
CA ASP A 53 0.45 4.71 -15.78
C ASP A 53 0.66 5.57 -14.52
N MET A 54 1.52 5.12 -13.60
CA MET A 54 1.89 5.87 -12.39
C MET A 54 3.34 6.35 -12.46
N ALA A 55 3.70 7.32 -11.63
CA ALA A 55 5.04 7.87 -11.56
C ALA A 55 5.59 7.86 -10.12
N VAL A 56 6.82 7.37 -9.96
CA VAL A 56 7.58 7.43 -8.71
C VAL A 56 8.99 7.92 -9.02
N GLY A 57 9.45 8.97 -8.34
CA GLY A 57 10.78 9.54 -8.57
C GLY A 57 11.04 10.00 -10.02
N GLY A 58 9.98 10.41 -10.73
CA GLY A 58 10.05 10.82 -12.15
C GLY A 58 10.07 9.67 -13.16
N ALA A 59 10.10 8.41 -12.73
CA ALA A 59 10.02 7.25 -13.60
C ALA A 59 8.57 6.75 -13.72
N THR A 60 8.14 6.38 -14.93
CA THR A 60 6.86 5.70 -15.15
C THR A 60 6.98 4.25 -14.70
N VAL A 61 6.09 3.82 -13.80
CA VAL A 61 6.12 2.49 -13.17
C VAL A 61 4.72 1.87 -13.19
N SER A 62 4.63 0.58 -12.89
CA SER A 62 3.34 -0.10 -12.74
C SER A 62 2.58 0.44 -11.52
N ARG A 63 1.25 0.30 -11.51
CA ARG A 63 0.42 0.64 -10.33
C ARG A 63 0.85 -0.15 -9.09
N LEU A 64 1.18 -1.43 -9.26
CA LEU A 64 1.65 -2.28 -8.18
C LEU A 64 3.00 -1.80 -7.63
N ASP A 65 3.95 -1.44 -8.49
CA ASP A 65 5.25 -0.93 -8.03
C ASP A 65 5.14 0.45 -7.39
N ALA A 66 4.28 1.33 -7.92
CA ALA A 66 3.98 2.61 -7.28
C ALA A 66 3.35 2.41 -5.90
N THR A 67 2.40 1.48 -5.79
CA THR A 67 1.76 1.09 -4.53
C THR A 67 2.81 0.67 -3.50
N LYS A 68 3.74 -0.23 -3.86
CA LYS A 68 4.82 -0.66 -2.95
C LYS A 68 5.67 0.51 -2.47
N ALA A 69 6.12 1.36 -3.38
CA ALA A 69 6.99 2.49 -3.05
C ALA A 69 6.28 3.51 -2.14
N ILE A 70 5.08 3.94 -2.54
CA ILE A 70 4.31 4.98 -1.84
C ILE A 70 3.89 4.49 -0.45
N LEU A 71 3.42 3.24 -0.34
CA LEU A 71 3.05 2.67 0.96
C LEU A 71 4.27 2.44 1.84
N THR A 72 5.41 2.00 1.31
CA THR A 72 6.64 1.87 2.09
C THR A 72 7.02 3.20 2.75
N GLU A 73 6.96 4.29 2.00
CA GLU A 73 7.25 5.64 2.51
C GLU A 73 6.16 6.14 3.48
N ALA A 74 4.88 5.94 3.17
CA ALA A 74 3.78 6.33 4.04
C ALA A 74 3.84 5.60 5.40
N LEU A 75 4.09 4.29 5.38
CA LEU A 75 4.23 3.46 6.57
C LEU A 75 5.41 3.89 7.45
N ALA A 76 6.49 4.43 6.87
CA ALA A 76 7.61 4.98 7.62
C ALA A 76 7.24 6.20 8.48
N GLY A 77 6.14 6.89 8.14
CA GLY A 77 5.63 8.03 8.90
C GLY A 77 4.68 7.66 10.05
N LEU A 78 4.29 6.40 10.19
CA LEU A 78 3.45 5.96 11.31
C LEU A 78 4.24 5.98 12.64
N PRO A 79 3.60 6.35 13.76
CA PRO A 79 4.26 6.33 15.05
C PRO A 79 4.58 4.89 15.48
N CYS A 80 5.77 4.69 16.07
CA CYS A 80 6.13 3.43 16.72
C CYS A 80 5.09 3.05 17.77
N GLY A 81 4.77 1.76 17.83
CA GLY A 81 3.64 1.19 18.57
C GLY A 81 2.44 0.89 17.69
N SER A 82 2.30 1.53 16.52
CA SER A 82 1.26 1.18 15.55
C SER A 82 1.52 -0.22 15.00
N ARG A 83 0.47 -1.00 14.74
CA ARG A 83 0.57 -2.35 14.19
C ARG A 83 0.04 -2.37 12.78
N VAL A 84 0.77 -3.02 11.88
CA VAL A 84 0.40 -3.11 10.47
C VAL A 84 0.48 -4.55 10.02
N GLY A 85 -0.65 -5.05 9.52
CA GLY A 85 -0.77 -6.33 8.84
C GLY A 85 -0.73 -6.12 7.32
N LEU A 86 -0.38 -7.17 6.60
CA LEU A 86 -0.33 -7.18 5.14
C LEU A 86 -1.18 -8.32 4.61
N GLY A 87 -1.97 -8.03 3.59
CA GLY A 87 -2.72 -8.99 2.81
C GLY A 87 -2.73 -8.64 1.33
N VAL A 88 -3.19 -9.59 0.54
CA VAL A 88 -3.36 -9.44 -0.91
C VAL A 88 -4.79 -9.72 -1.30
N PHE A 89 -5.26 -9.05 -2.35
CA PHE A 89 -6.53 -9.33 -3.00
C PHE A 89 -6.29 -9.93 -4.38
N THR A 90 -7.01 -11.01 -4.69
CA THR A 90 -7.08 -11.62 -6.03
C THR A 90 -8.41 -12.36 -6.16
N GLU A 91 -8.96 -12.40 -7.37
CA GLU A 91 -10.29 -12.95 -7.66
C GLU A 91 -11.37 -12.26 -6.82
N ARG A 92 -11.76 -12.83 -5.69
CA ARG A 92 -12.88 -12.35 -4.86
C ARG A 92 -12.60 -12.37 -3.37
N ARG A 93 -11.36 -12.66 -2.97
CA ARG A 93 -10.97 -12.85 -1.57
C ARG A 93 -9.70 -12.08 -1.25
N SER A 94 -9.58 -11.71 0.03
CA SER A 94 -8.37 -11.15 0.59
C SER A 94 -7.70 -12.15 1.50
N LEU A 95 -6.44 -12.46 1.23
CA LEU A 95 -5.61 -13.35 2.03
C LEU A 95 -4.68 -12.52 2.90
N THR A 96 -4.76 -12.69 4.22
CA THR A 96 -3.79 -12.09 5.15
C THR A 96 -2.49 -12.88 5.11
N LEU A 97 -1.40 -12.21 4.75
CA LEU A 97 -0.05 -12.76 4.74
C LEU A 97 0.64 -12.55 6.10
N VAL A 98 0.40 -11.39 6.71
CA VAL A 98 0.98 -10.99 8.00
C VAL A 98 -0.13 -10.35 8.83
N GLU A 99 -0.36 -10.86 10.03
CA GLU A 99 -1.27 -10.22 10.98
C GLU A 99 -0.64 -8.95 11.57
N PRO A 100 -1.43 -7.98 12.07
CA PRO A 100 -0.93 -6.70 12.56
C PRO A 100 0.22 -6.86 13.58
N ALA A 101 1.42 -6.46 13.16
CA ALA A 101 2.64 -6.48 13.97
C ALA A 101 3.18 -5.06 14.16
N GLU A 102 3.81 -4.80 15.31
CA GLU A 102 4.33 -3.47 15.64
C GLU A 102 5.36 -3.00 14.60
N ILE A 103 5.14 -1.83 14.04
CA ILE A 103 5.81 -1.38 12.82
C ILE A 103 7.30 -1.08 13.01
N CYS A 104 7.73 -0.48 14.11
CA CYS A 104 9.13 -0.06 14.25
C CYS A 104 10.08 -1.24 14.46
N ALA A 105 9.67 -2.25 15.23
CA ALA A 105 10.41 -3.48 15.41
C ALA A 105 10.39 -4.37 14.15
N ASN A 106 9.31 -4.29 13.36
CA ASN A 106 9.09 -5.17 12.21
C ASN A 106 9.12 -4.43 10.86
N PHE A 107 9.71 -3.23 10.79
CA PHE A 107 9.64 -2.40 9.59
C PHE A 107 10.30 -3.09 8.40
N ALA A 108 11.53 -3.60 8.59
CA ALA A 108 12.27 -4.29 7.55
C ALA A 108 11.57 -5.55 7.02
N PRO A 109 11.09 -6.51 7.84
CA PRO A 109 10.36 -7.66 7.32
C PRO A 109 9.02 -7.28 6.68
N LEU A 110 8.27 -6.32 7.24
CA LEU A 110 7.00 -5.87 6.67
C LEU A 110 7.16 -5.22 5.29
N THR A 111 8.11 -4.28 5.17
CA THR A 111 8.41 -3.61 3.89
C THR A 111 9.07 -4.54 2.89
N GLY A 112 9.86 -5.51 3.36
CA GLY A 112 10.36 -6.60 2.53
C GLY A 112 9.24 -7.47 1.95
N ALA A 113 8.22 -7.81 2.77
CA ALA A 113 7.04 -8.53 2.30
C ALA A 113 6.22 -7.71 1.31
N LEU A 114 6.04 -6.41 1.56
CA LEU A 114 5.38 -5.49 0.64
C LEU A 114 6.15 -5.39 -0.70
N ALA A 115 7.46 -5.21 -0.65
CA ALA A 115 8.31 -5.15 -1.84
C ALA A 115 8.25 -6.45 -2.66
N GLY A 116 8.12 -7.59 -1.97
CA GLY A 116 8.00 -8.92 -2.57
C GLY A 116 6.63 -9.24 -3.18
N LEU A 117 5.62 -8.37 -3.04
CA LEU A 117 4.33 -8.60 -3.69
C LEU A 117 4.49 -8.66 -5.21
N ASP A 118 3.87 -9.66 -5.82
CA ASP A 118 3.99 -9.91 -7.25
C ASP A 118 2.66 -10.39 -7.79
N TRP A 119 2.28 -9.94 -8.99
CA TRP A 119 1.04 -10.35 -9.63
C TRP A 119 0.95 -11.87 -9.84
N ARG A 120 2.09 -12.57 -9.90
CA ARG A 120 2.16 -14.04 -10.01
C ARG A 120 1.67 -14.77 -8.76
N MET A 121 1.49 -14.06 -7.65
CA MET A 121 0.87 -14.62 -6.44
C MET A 121 -0.65 -14.78 -6.59
N ALA A 122 -1.26 -14.16 -7.61
CA ALA A 122 -2.68 -14.31 -7.91
C ALA A 122 -2.97 -15.76 -8.37
N TRP A 123 -4.00 -16.38 -7.77
CA TRP A 123 -4.40 -17.75 -8.14
C TRP A 123 -5.36 -17.81 -9.33
N GLU A 124 -6.02 -16.69 -9.64
CA GLU A 124 -6.97 -16.57 -10.76
C GLU A 124 -6.87 -15.18 -11.40
N GLY A 125 -7.27 -15.09 -12.66
CA GLY A 125 -7.18 -13.86 -13.47
C GLY A 125 -8.33 -12.87 -13.26
N ASP A 126 -9.39 -13.28 -12.58
CA ASP A 126 -10.56 -12.46 -12.29
C ASP A 126 -10.24 -11.40 -11.21
N SER A 127 -11.04 -10.34 -11.22
CA SER A 127 -11.02 -9.21 -10.29
C SER A 127 -12.46 -8.83 -9.94
N LEU A 128 -12.95 -9.35 -8.82
CA LEU A 128 -14.27 -9.06 -8.26
C LEU A 128 -14.15 -8.08 -7.10
N ILE A 129 -13.77 -6.82 -7.40
CA ILE A 129 -13.38 -5.79 -6.41
C ILE A 129 -14.43 -5.59 -5.33
N ALA A 130 -15.72 -5.49 -5.66
CA ALA A 130 -16.79 -5.32 -4.67
C ALA A 130 -16.81 -6.48 -3.67
N ARG A 131 -16.65 -7.72 -4.13
CA ARG A 131 -16.60 -8.90 -3.25
C ARG A 131 -15.31 -8.94 -2.45
N GLY A 132 -14.20 -8.59 -3.08
CA GLY A 132 -12.89 -8.48 -2.45
C GLY A 132 -12.87 -7.48 -1.31
N LEU A 133 -13.41 -6.29 -1.54
CA LEU A 133 -13.51 -5.23 -0.55
C LEU A 133 -14.36 -5.66 0.66
N HIS A 134 -15.51 -6.31 0.43
CA HIS A 134 -16.32 -6.87 1.52
C HIS A 134 -15.57 -7.94 2.31
N HIS A 135 -14.87 -8.85 1.63
CA HIS A 135 -14.08 -9.87 2.29
C HIS A 135 -12.91 -9.27 3.09
N ALA A 136 -12.26 -8.22 2.57
CA ALA A 136 -11.22 -7.49 3.27
C ALA A 136 -11.77 -6.79 4.52
N TYR A 137 -12.95 -6.19 4.43
CA TYR A 137 -13.66 -5.55 5.54
C TYR A 137 -13.94 -6.56 6.65
N ASP A 138 -14.53 -7.70 6.31
CA ASP A 138 -14.81 -8.78 7.27
C ASP A 138 -13.51 -9.31 7.91
N ARG A 139 -12.44 -9.43 7.12
CA ARG A 139 -11.14 -9.88 7.62
C ARG A 139 -10.52 -8.88 8.60
N ALA A 140 -10.59 -7.58 8.28
CA ALA A 140 -10.12 -6.51 9.16
C ALA A 140 -10.93 -6.49 10.47
N ALA A 141 -12.25 -6.67 10.39
CA ALA A 141 -13.13 -6.78 11.56
C ALA A 141 -12.74 -7.96 12.47
N GLY A 142 -12.35 -9.09 11.88
CA GLY A 142 -11.88 -10.27 12.62
C GLY A 142 -10.50 -10.12 13.25
N LEU A 143 -9.70 -9.13 12.82
CA LEU A 143 -8.39 -8.79 13.40
C LEU A 143 -8.45 -7.60 14.35
N ASP A 144 -9.64 -7.01 14.55
CA ASP A 144 -9.81 -5.74 15.25
C ASP A 144 -8.95 -4.59 14.68
N ALA A 145 -8.73 -4.62 13.35
CA ALA A 145 -7.92 -3.64 12.63
C ALA A 145 -8.78 -2.77 11.72
N ASP A 146 -8.30 -1.57 11.41
CA ASP A 146 -8.84 -0.74 10.34
C ASP A 146 -8.28 -1.15 8.98
N LEU A 147 -9.07 -0.95 7.93
CA LEU A 147 -8.74 -1.42 6.59
C LEU A 147 -8.08 -0.33 5.74
N VAL A 148 -6.98 -0.65 5.08
CA VAL A 148 -6.46 0.11 3.93
C VAL A 148 -6.49 -0.81 2.72
N PHE A 149 -7.42 -0.59 1.78
CA PHE A 149 -7.59 -1.43 0.60
C PHE A 149 -7.12 -0.70 -0.65
N VAL A 150 -6.16 -1.26 -1.38
CA VAL A 150 -5.55 -0.60 -2.54
C VAL A 150 -5.93 -1.33 -3.82
N THR A 151 -6.49 -0.62 -4.81
CA THR A 151 -6.91 -1.19 -6.10
C THR A 151 -7.08 -0.09 -7.15
N ASP A 152 -7.11 -0.46 -8.43
CA ASP A 152 -7.56 0.43 -9.52
C ASP A 152 -9.08 0.40 -9.74
N GLY A 153 -9.78 -0.56 -9.12
CA GLY A 153 -11.22 -0.69 -9.20
C GLY A 153 -11.75 -1.33 -10.49
N GLN A 154 -10.90 -1.92 -11.34
CA GLN A 154 -11.37 -2.62 -12.52
C GLN A 154 -11.94 -4.00 -12.15
N GLU A 155 -13.22 -4.18 -12.47
CA GLU A 155 -13.93 -5.46 -12.33
C GLU A 155 -13.72 -6.30 -13.59
N ALA A 156 -13.23 -7.52 -13.43
CA ALA A 156 -12.99 -8.48 -14.50
C ALA A 156 -13.51 -9.88 -14.09
N PRO A 157 -14.52 -10.45 -14.77
CA PRO A 157 -15.28 -9.87 -15.87
C PRO A 157 -16.05 -8.60 -15.45
N PRO A 158 -16.49 -7.77 -16.41
CA PRO A 158 -17.29 -6.59 -16.13
C PRO A 158 -18.54 -6.93 -15.31
N LEU A 159 -18.98 -6.01 -14.46
CA LEU A 159 -20.13 -6.23 -13.58
C LEU A 159 -21.38 -6.64 -14.37
N PRO A 160 -22.23 -7.52 -13.81
CA PRO A 160 -23.50 -7.85 -14.43
C PRO A 160 -24.42 -6.62 -14.45
N PHE A 161 -25.49 -6.66 -15.27
CA PHE A 161 -26.47 -5.58 -15.36
C PHE A 161 -27.15 -5.24 -14.02
N ALA A 162 -27.19 -6.18 -13.08
CA ALA A 162 -27.69 -5.94 -11.72
C ALA A 162 -26.76 -5.04 -10.87
N GLY A 163 -25.54 -4.77 -11.35
CA GLY A 163 -24.52 -4.03 -10.63
C GLY A 163 -23.72 -4.90 -9.65
N PRO A 164 -22.88 -4.27 -8.82
CA PRO A 164 -22.09 -4.99 -7.82
C PRO A 164 -22.98 -5.55 -6.70
N PRO A 165 -22.56 -6.63 -6.02
CA PRO A 165 -23.29 -7.11 -4.86
C PRO A 165 -23.27 -6.05 -3.75
N ARG A 166 -24.36 -5.93 -3.00
CA ARG A 166 -24.40 -5.11 -1.78
C ARG A 166 -23.70 -5.80 -0.63
N TYR A 167 -23.08 -5.02 0.25
CA TYR A 167 -22.60 -5.55 1.52
C TYR A 167 -23.79 -5.97 2.41
N ARG A 168 -23.68 -7.12 3.06
CA ARG A 168 -24.76 -7.69 3.90
C ARG A 168 -24.35 -7.84 5.38
N GLY A 169 -23.13 -7.47 5.73
CA GLY A 169 -22.62 -7.52 7.10
C GLY A 169 -22.93 -6.24 7.88
N GLU A 170 -22.37 -6.17 9.08
CA GLU A 170 -22.47 -4.99 9.95
C GLU A 170 -21.53 -3.88 9.46
N ILE A 171 -22.08 -2.68 9.25
CA ILE A 171 -21.34 -1.48 8.84
C ILE A 171 -20.97 -0.67 10.09
N GLY A 172 -19.77 -0.09 10.08
CA GLY A 172 -19.27 0.80 11.13
C GLY A 172 -18.32 0.13 12.13
N ARG A 173 -18.17 -1.19 12.09
CA ARG A 173 -17.23 -1.94 12.93
C ARG A 173 -15.78 -1.72 12.53
N VAL A 174 -15.51 -1.53 11.24
CA VAL A 174 -14.19 -1.23 10.68
C VAL A 174 -14.21 0.19 10.12
N ARG A 175 -13.21 0.99 10.48
CA ARG A 175 -12.91 2.23 9.75
C ARG A 175 -11.79 1.96 8.76
N GLY A 176 -11.50 2.92 7.90
CA GLY A 176 -10.49 2.71 6.89
C GLY A 176 -10.69 3.51 5.64
N LEU A 177 -9.91 3.14 4.64
CA LEU A 177 -9.71 3.88 3.41
C LEU A 177 -9.56 2.92 2.24
N VAL A 178 -10.24 3.22 1.13
CA VAL A 178 -9.91 2.68 -0.18
C VAL A 178 -8.95 3.64 -0.88
N LEU A 179 -7.80 3.13 -1.31
CA LEU A 179 -6.78 3.85 -2.04
C LEU A 179 -6.82 3.48 -3.52
N GLY A 180 -7.18 4.45 -4.36
CA GLY A 180 -7.20 4.30 -5.82
C GLY A 180 -5.78 4.34 -6.41
N ALA A 181 -5.39 3.28 -7.12
CA ALA A 181 -4.13 3.18 -7.86
C ALA A 181 -4.36 3.38 -9.37
N GLY A 182 -3.53 4.20 -10.01
CA GLY A 182 -3.57 4.42 -11.46
C GLY A 182 -4.07 5.80 -11.89
N GLY A 183 -4.02 6.04 -13.20
CA GLY A 183 -4.47 7.26 -13.85
C GLY A 183 -5.92 7.15 -14.38
N PRO A 184 -6.58 8.28 -14.66
CA PRO A 184 -7.94 8.30 -15.19
C PRO A 184 -8.02 7.94 -16.68
N VAL A 185 -6.87 7.90 -17.38
CA VAL A 185 -6.81 7.62 -18.81
C VAL A 185 -6.61 6.11 -19.01
N PRO A 186 -7.44 5.44 -19.84
CA PRO A 186 -7.25 4.03 -20.18
C PRO A 186 -5.87 3.76 -20.78
N ALA A 187 -5.17 2.80 -20.21
CA ALA A 187 -3.84 2.38 -20.61
C ALA A 187 -3.80 0.84 -20.81
N PRO A 188 -2.94 0.34 -21.70
CA PRO A 188 -2.95 -1.06 -22.08
C PRO A 188 -2.46 -1.96 -20.94
N ILE A 189 -3.12 -3.11 -20.75
CA ILE A 189 -2.77 -4.08 -19.71
C ILE A 189 -1.69 -5.03 -20.24
N PRO A 190 -0.49 -5.10 -19.63
CA PRO A 190 0.55 -6.03 -20.07
C PRO A 190 0.09 -7.48 -19.93
N ARG A 191 0.42 -8.29 -20.94
CA ARG A 191 0.14 -9.72 -21.01
C ARG A 191 1.44 -10.49 -20.84
N PHE A 192 1.37 -11.55 -20.03
CA PHE A 192 2.52 -12.38 -19.71
C PHE A 192 2.27 -13.83 -20.12
N ASP A 193 3.33 -14.54 -20.52
CA ASP A 193 3.30 -15.99 -20.71
C ASP A 193 3.36 -16.74 -19.37
N ARG A 194 3.41 -18.08 -19.43
CA ARG A 194 3.46 -18.95 -18.26
C ARG A 194 4.77 -18.82 -17.46
N ASP A 195 5.84 -18.37 -18.10
CA ASP A 195 7.14 -18.16 -17.47
C ASP A 195 7.28 -16.74 -16.89
N GLY A 196 6.23 -15.91 -17.03
CA GLY A 196 6.21 -14.53 -16.56
C GLY A 196 6.91 -13.54 -17.50
N ARG A 197 7.20 -13.92 -18.75
CA ARG A 197 7.75 -12.99 -19.75
C ARG A 197 6.62 -12.17 -20.36
N GLU A 198 6.85 -10.87 -20.52
CA GLU A 198 5.90 -9.98 -21.19
C GLU A 198 5.85 -10.35 -22.69
N ILE A 199 4.65 -10.64 -23.19
CA ILE A 199 4.39 -11.08 -24.58
C ILE A 199 3.52 -10.07 -25.36
N GLY A 200 3.35 -8.86 -24.82
CA GLY A 200 2.57 -7.78 -25.41
C GLY A 200 1.46 -7.31 -24.48
N PHE A 201 0.32 -6.92 -25.04
CA PHE A 201 -0.83 -6.38 -24.32
C PHE A 201 -2.10 -7.15 -24.66
N TYR A 202 -3.08 -7.12 -23.75
CA TYR A 202 -4.41 -7.66 -24.02
C TYR A 202 -5.08 -6.92 -25.19
N ARG A 203 -5.77 -7.68 -26.04
CA ARG A 203 -6.56 -7.18 -27.17
C ARG A 203 -8.06 -7.27 -26.87
N PRO A 204 -8.91 -6.56 -27.63
CA PRO A 204 -10.36 -6.65 -27.47
C PRO A 204 -10.89 -8.09 -27.49
N GLU A 205 -10.30 -8.96 -28.30
CA GLU A 205 -10.72 -10.36 -28.45
C GLU A 205 -10.23 -11.27 -27.31
N ASP A 206 -9.26 -10.82 -26.51
CA ASP A 206 -8.70 -11.60 -25.41
C ASP A 206 -9.55 -11.54 -24.13
N VAL A 207 -10.49 -10.59 -24.05
CA VAL A 207 -11.26 -10.32 -22.83
C VAL A 207 -12.74 -10.10 -23.13
N GLN A 208 -13.57 -10.42 -22.14
CA GLN A 208 -14.99 -10.10 -22.21
C GLN A 208 -15.19 -8.58 -22.11
N GLN A 209 -15.83 -7.99 -23.13
CA GLN A 209 -16.09 -6.56 -23.18
C GLN A 209 -17.40 -6.15 -22.48
N GLY A 210 -18.42 -7.00 -22.60
CA GLY A 210 -19.75 -6.73 -22.07
C GLY A 210 -19.92 -7.12 -20.61
N ALA A 211 -20.98 -6.61 -20.01
CA ALA A 211 -21.44 -7.01 -18.69
C ALA A 211 -21.47 -8.53 -18.53
N ALA A 212 -21.07 -9.04 -17.37
CA ALA A 212 -21.20 -10.46 -17.06
C ALA A 212 -22.65 -10.91 -17.25
N ARG A 213 -22.85 -11.95 -18.07
CA ARG A 213 -24.16 -12.52 -18.40
C ARG A 213 -24.66 -13.44 -17.29
N ILE A 214 -24.77 -12.88 -16.09
CA ILE A 214 -25.15 -13.54 -14.84
C ILE A 214 -26.32 -12.78 -14.21
N GLY A 215 -27.35 -13.51 -13.79
CA GLY A 215 -28.52 -12.93 -13.12
C GLY A 215 -29.58 -12.41 -14.09
N ALA A 216 -30.37 -11.43 -13.67
CA ALA A 216 -31.44 -10.90 -14.49
C ALA A 216 -30.88 -10.16 -15.73
N PRO A 217 -31.45 -10.36 -16.93
CA PRO A 217 -31.11 -9.57 -18.08
C PRO A 217 -31.54 -8.10 -17.90
N PRO A 218 -30.95 -7.17 -18.65
CA PRO A 218 -31.32 -5.77 -18.56
C PRO A 218 -32.75 -5.55 -19.06
N THR A 219 -33.40 -4.48 -18.60
CA THR A 219 -34.83 -4.23 -18.88
C THR A 219 -35.14 -4.00 -20.35
N ASP A 220 -34.15 -3.59 -21.13
CA ASP A 220 -34.22 -3.39 -22.58
C ASP A 220 -33.88 -4.64 -23.39
N ALA A 221 -33.55 -5.77 -22.75
CA ALA A 221 -33.03 -6.96 -23.42
C ALA A 221 -33.92 -7.46 -24.57
N ALA A 222 -35.23 -7.42 -24.40
CA ALA A 222 -36.20 -7.86 -25.42
C ALA A 222 -36.11 -7.06 -26.74
N SER A 223 -35.52 -5.87 -26.71
CA SER A 223 -35.32 -5.00 -27.88
C SER A 223 -33.93 -5.10 -28.51
N ARG A 224 -33.02 -5.88 -27.90
CA ARG A 224 -31.64 -6.01 -28.37
C ARG A 224 -31.53 -7.01 -29.52
N PRO A 225 -30.59 -6.79 -30.47
CA PRO A 225 -30.28 -7.75 -31.51
C PRO A 225 -29.94 -9.12 -30.92
N GLY A 226 -30.37 -10.20 -31.58
CA GLY A 226 -30.11 -11.57 -31.16
C GLY A 226 -30.84 -12.01 -29.88
N PHE A 227 -31.74 -11.21 -29.32
CA PHE A 227 -32.51 -11.60 -28.13
C PHE A 227 -33.32 -12.87 -28.36
N HIS A 228 -33.19 -13.81 -27.43
CA HIS A 228 -34.05 -14.99 -27.35
C HIS A 228 -34.29 -15.34 -25.88
N PRO A 229 -35.54 -15.37 -25.39
CA PRO A 229 -35.85 -15.41 -23.96
C PRO A 229 -35.23 -16.61 -23.20
N ARG A 230 -35.04 -17.75 -23.89
CA ARG A 230 -34.41 -18.94 -23.30
C ARG A 230 -32.91 -19.09 -23.57
N ASN A 231 -32.44 -18.69 -24.76
CA ASN A 231 -31.14 -19.10 -25.29
C ASN A 231 -30.15 -17.92 -25.37
N ASN A 232 -30.66 -16.69 -25.46
CA ASN A 232 -29.87 -15.47 -25.39
C ASN A 232 -30.70 -14.35 -24.71
N PRO A 233 -30.96 -14.47 -23.39
CA PRO A 233 -31.84 -13.54 -22.69
C PRO A 233 -31.25 -12.12 -22.54
N TYR A 234 -29.98 -11.90 -22.89
CA TYR A 234 -29.27 -10.62 -22.77
C TYR A 234 -29.16 -9.85 -24.10
N GLY A 235 -29.32 -10.52 -25.25
CA GLY A 235 -29.04 -9.96 -26.57
C GLY A 235 -27.55 -9.85 -26.91
N GLU A 236 -27.20 -9.10 -27.95
CA GLU A 236 -25.84 -9.01 -28.52
C GLU A 236 -25.25 -7.59 -28.56
N SER A 237 -25.89 -6.60 -27.93
CA SER A 237 -25.49 -5.19 -28.05
C SER A 237 -24.27 -4.78 -27.22
N ASP A 238 -23.65 -5.69 -26.47
CA ASP A 238 -22.61 -5.43 -25.48
C ASP A 238 -21.27 -6.11 -25.78
N LEU A 239 -21.04 -6.54 -27.03
CA LEU A 239 -19.86 -7.31 -27.41
C LEU A 239 -18.59 -6.47 -27.68
N THR A 240 -18.69 -5.14 -27.67
CA THR A 240 -17.58 -4.20 -27.93
C THR A 240 -17.30 -3.34 -26.71
N GLY A 241 -16.02 -3.06 -26.42
CA GLY A 241 -15.64 -2.26 -25.25
C GLY A 241 -14.14 -2.03 -25.14
N GLU A 242 -13.73 -1.48 -24.00
CA GLU A 242 -12.34 -1.11 -23.69
C GLU A 242 -11.74 -1.93 -22.54
N GLU A 243 -12.30 -3.10 -22.22
CA GLU A 243 -11.88 -3.90 -21.04
C GLU A 243 -10.48 -4.53 -21.19
N HIS A 244 -9.91 -4.45 -22.40
CA HIS A 244 -8.51 -4.79 -22.67
C HIS A 244 -7.54 -3.67 -22.23
N LEU A 245 -8.08 -2.49 -21.93
CA LEU A 245 -7.42 -1.35 -21.32
C LEU A 245 -7.87 -1.23 -19.86
N SER A 246 -7.13 -0.45 -19.08
CA SER A 246 -7.46 -0.18 -17.69
C SER A 246 -7.23 1.29 -17.34
N ALA A 247 -8.15 1.84 -16.56
CA ALA A 247 -8.05 3.16 -15.93
C ALA A 247 -8.57 3.06 -14.50
N LEU A 248 -8.05 3.90 -13.61
CA LEU A 248 -8.56 4.04 -12.26
C LEU A 248 -10.06 4.36 -12.27
N ARG A 249 -10.86 3.48 -11.68
CA ARG A 249 -12.31 3.64 -11.52
C ARG A 249 -12.63 4.43 -10.24
N ALA A 250 -12.16 5.68 -10.17
CA ALA A 250 -12.21 6.49 -8.96
C ALA A 250 -13.63 6.68 -8.38
N ASP A 251 -14.62 6.96 -9.25
CA ASP A 251 -16.00 7.17 -8.81
C ASP A 251 -16.64 5.87 -8.30
N TYR A 252 -16.37 4.76 -8.98
CA TYR A 252 -16.79 3.44 -8.53
C TYR A 252 -16.20 3.10 -7.15
N LEU A 253 -14.90 3.30 -6.96
CA LEU A 253 -14.24 3.04 -5.67
C LEU A 253 -14.78 3.94 -4.56
N ARG A 254 -15.04 5.21 -4.84
CA ARG A 254 -15.64 6.14 -3.88
C ARG A 254 -17.05 5.71 -3.48
N GLU A 255 -17.87 5.26 -4.44
CA GLU A 255 -19.20 4.73 -4.18
C GLU A 255 -19.14 3.47 -3.30
N ARG A 256 -18.29 2.50 -3.67
CA ARG A 256 -18.12 1.23 -2.94
C ARG A 256 -17.56 1.45 -1.53
N ALA A 257 -16.59 2.36 -1.36
CA ALA A 257 -16.07 2.73 -0.05
C ALA A 257 -17.16 3.37 0.83
N GLY A 258 -17.92 4.31 0.27
CA GLY A 258 -19.01 5.00 0.97
C GLY A 258 -20.13 4.07 1.42
N GLU A 259 -20.45 3.04 0.64
CA GLU A 259 -21.47 2.03 0.96
C GLU A 259 -21.22 1.34 2.31
N ILE A 260 -19.95 1.15 2.69
CA ILE A 260 -19.53 0.49 3.94
C ILE A 260 -18.86 1.46 4.92
N GLY A 261 -18.98 2.77 4.69
CA GLY A 261 -18.50 3.82 5.60
C GLY A 261 -16.98 4.01 5.61
N LEU A 262 -16.27 3.59 4.56
CA LEU A 262 -14.84 3.85 4.39
C LEU A 262 -14.60 5.16 3.65
N GLY A 263 -13.44 5.77 3.90
CA GLY A 263 -12.94 6.90 3.12
C GLY A 263 -12.44 6.47 1.73
N TYR A 264 -12.17 7.45 0.86
CA TYR A 264 -11.51 7.24 -0.42
C TYR A 264 -10.41 8.30 -0.63
N ALA A 265 -9.25 7.88 -1.14
CA ALA A 265 -8.17 8.76 -1.59
C ALA A 265 -7.40 8.12 -2.76
N THR A 266 -6.57 8.92 -3.43
CA THR A 266 -5.75 8.47 -4.56
C THR A 266 -4.29 8.32 -4.18
N LEU A 267 -3.64 7.25 -4.63
CA LEU A 267 -2.21 7.04 -4.40
C LEU A 267 -1.34 8.04 -5.15
N SER A 268 -1.84 8.56 -6.28
CA SER A 268 -1.10 9.47 -7.16
C SER A 268 -0.72 10.80 -6.47
N ASP A 269 -1.34 11.13 -5.33
CA ASP A 269 -1.00 12.31 -4.52
C ASP A 269 0.28 12.12 -3.67
N GLY A 270 0.84 10.90 -3.66
CA GLY A 270 2.11 10.57 -3.02
C GLY A 270 2.00 10.13 -1.56
N ALA A 271 3.15 9.83 -0.96
CA ALA A 271 3.24 9.18 0.35
C ALA A 271 2.71 10.04 1.50
N ALA A 272 3.01 11.34 1.51
CA ALA A 272 2.55 12.25 2.55
C ALA A 272 1.02 12.40 2.55
N ALA A 273 0.41 12.54 1.37
CA ALA A 273 -1.04 12.61 1.22
C ALA A 273 -1.70 11.27 1.59
N THR A 274 -1.08 10.15 1.19
CA THR A 274 -1.53 8.80 1.54
C THR A 274 -1.54 8.60 3.06
N LEU A 275 -0.45 8.96 3.75
CA LEU A 275 -0.39 8.90 5.21
C LEU A 275 -1.48 9.77 5.85
N ALA A 276 -1.62 11.03 5.43
CA ALA A 276 -2.65 11.92 5.96
C ALA A 276 -4.07 11.36 5.78
N ALA A 277 -4.36 10.75 4.61
CA ALA A 277 -5.64 10.11 4.34
C ALA A 277 -5.89 8.89 5.23
N ILE A 278 -4.87 8.04 5.45
CA ILE A 278 -4.93 6.93 6.40
C ILE A 278 -5.23 7.48 7.80
N GLU A 279 -4.49 8.49 8.24
CA GLU A 279 -4.64 9.06 9.57
C GLU A 279 -6.01 9.69 9.84
N ALA A 280 -6.63 10.27 8.81
CA ALA A 280 -7.96 10.87 8.87
C ALA A 280 -9.09 9.83 8.84
N SER A 281 -8.85 8.68 8.20
CA SER A 281 -9.90 7.67 7.95
C SER A 281 -9.88 6.50 8.93
N THR A 282 -8.87 6.41 9.80
CA THR A 282 -8.66 5.31 10.75
C THR A 282 -8.80 5.77 12.20
N ARG A 283 -9.21 4.85 13.07
CA ARG A 283 -9.20 5.02 14.52
C ARG A 283 -7.76 5.13 15.00
N PHE A 284 -7.62 5.76 16.17
CA PHE A 284 -6.35 5.75 16.89
C PHE A 284 -6.60 5.56 18.38
N GLU A 285 -5.63 4.91 19.03
CA GLU A 285 -5.55 4.84 20.48
C GLU A 285 -4.47 5.83 20.96
N PRO A 286 -4.81 6.78 21.86
CA PRO A 286 -3.82 7.61 22.51
C PRO A 286 -2.93 6.73 23.40
N ALA A 287 -1.63 6.71 23.12
CA ALA A 287 -0.67 5.99 23.95
C ALA A 287 0.53 6.87 24.27
N ARG A 288 1.19 6.58 25.40
CA ARG A 288 2.54 7.09 25.66
C ARG A 288 3.53 6.11 25.07
N ALA A 289 3.95 6.36 23.84
CA ALA A 289 4.98 5.57 23.22
C ALA A 289 6.36 6.10 23.66
N PRO A 290 7.28 5.24 24.11
CA PRO A 290 8.65 5.66 24.37
C PRO A 290 9.32 6.04 23.04
N LEU A 291 9.71 7.29 22.88
CA LEU A 291 10.53 7.73 21.76
C LEU A 291 11.99 7.31 22.05
N PRO A 292 12.57 6.36 21.29
CA PRO A 292 13.96 5.97 21.49
C PRO A 292 14.88 7.11 21.08
N LEU A 293 15.67 7.63 22.03
CA LEU A 293 16.59 8.72 21.77
C LEU A 293 18.00 8.24 21.40
N ALA A 294 18.27 6.93 21.40
CA ALA A 294 19.61 6.35 21.19
C ALA A 294 20.36 6.89 19.96
N ARG A 295 19.64 7.30 18.91
CA ARG A 295 20.21 7.88 17.68
C ARG A 295 20.92 9.21 17.92
N VAL A 296 20.43 10.05 18.83
CA VAL A 296 21.01 11.37 19.15
C VAL A 296 22.39 11.25 19.81
N PRO A 297 22.56 10.52 20.93
CA PRO A 297 23.88 10.33 21.53
C PRO A 297 24.78 9.48 20.63
N ALA A 298 24.26 8.53 19.84
CA ALA A 298 25.08 7.79 18.87
C ALA A 298 25.69 8.70 17.79
N ALA A 299 24.90 9.62 17.21
CA ALA A 299 25.40 10.61 16.25
C ALA A 299 26.43 11.56 16.90
N GLY A 300 26.18 11.99 18.14
CA GLY A 300 27.12 12.79 18.91
C GLY A 300 28.44 12.06 19.19
N ALA A 301 28.38 10.76 19.51
CA ALA A 301 29.57 9.92 19.71
C ALA A 301 30.41 9.82 18.44
N LEU A 302 29.75 9.61 17.28
CA LEU A 302 30.42 9.57 15.98
C LEU A 302 31.09 10.91 15.66
N ALA A 303 30.40 12.04 15.87
CA ALA A 303 30.98 13.36 15.65
C ALA A 303 32.19 13.62 16.56
N ALA A 304 32.11 13.25 17.84
CA ALA A 304 33.23 13.38 18.79
C ALA A 304 34.44 12.51 18.37
N LEU A 305 34.20 11.29 17.87
CA LEU A 305 35.25 10.43 17.30
C LEU A 305 35.93 11.09 16.09
N VAL A 306 35.16 11.58 15.11
CA VAL A 306 35.71 12.25 13.93
C VAL A 306 36.55 13.46 14.32
N CYS A 307 36.07 14.28 15.25
CA CYS A 307 36.82 15.42 15.78
C CYS A 307 38.10 14.98 16.50
N ALA A 308 38.06 13.90 17.29
CA ALA A 308 39.24 13.39 17.99
C ALA A 308 40.36 13.00 17.01
N TYR A 309 39.99 12.32 15.91
CA TYR A 309 40.91 11.94 14.84
C TYR A 309 41.44 13.15 14.07
N ALA A 310 40.59 14.12 13.73
CA ALA A 310 41.00 15.34 13.03
C ALA A 310 42.01 16.16 13.85
N VAL A 311 41.76 16.35 15.15
CA VAL A 311 42.67 17.06 16.07
C VAL A 311 44.00 16.31 16.22
N ALA A 312 43.95 14.99 16.33
CA ALA A 312 45.15 14.17 16.42
C ALA A 312 45.99 14.23 15.14
N ALA A 313 45.36 14.19 13.96
CA ALA A 313 46.02 14.29 12.67
C ALA A 313 46.66 15.67 12.46
N ALA A 314 45.93 16.75 12.73
CA ALA A 314 46.46 18.12 12.66
C ALA A 314 47.61 18.36 13.65
N GLY A 315 47.61 17.67 14.80
CA GLY A 315 48.69 17.68 15.77
C GLY A 315 49.98 17.01 15.28
N ARG A 316 49.89 15.97 14.45
CA ARG A 316 51.05 15.26 13.85
C ARG A 316 51.66 15.97 12.65
N VAL A 317 50.84 16.71 11.87
CA VAL A 317 51.33 17.48 10.72
C VAL A 317 52.07 18.76 11.15
N ARG A 318 51.75 19.27 12.35
CA ARG A 318 52.35 20.49 12.92
C ARG A 318 53.52 20.22 13.87
N SER A 319 53.89 18.96 14.08
CA SER A 319 55.03 18.51 14.88
C SER A 319 56.17 18.08 13.97
#